data_AF-A0A4Q4U3Q2-F1
#
_entry.id   AF-A0A4Q4U3Q2-F1
#
_cell.length_a   1.000
_cell.length_b   1.000
_cell.length_c   1.000
_cell.angle_alpha   90.00
_cell.angle_beta   90.00
_cell.angle_gamma   90.00
#
_symmetry.space_group_name_H-M   'P 1'
#
loop_
_entity.id
_entity.type
_entity.pdbx_description
1 polymer ?
#
loop_
_entity_poly.entity_id
_entity_poly.type
_entity_poly.pdbx_seq_one_letter_code
_entity_poly.pdbx_strand_id
1 'polypeptide(L)'
;MKLHTFLPILPATVLALECRPEGPIYPRPRNLPESKTFQEALANFTAILNAAFNGDIHTGWDIHNVFLSMGIVGLDQTDASTPLWEYHHLASGNINGTQSIDRHSQYLIGSVTKAISDAILIKSGVNMDDPVTKHLPELEGRDSLIDWESISLRALGGQLAGIPPNCNGLANPLTLHRG
;
A
#
# COMPACT_ATOMS: atom_id res chain seq x y z
N MET A 1 49.80 19.03 55.18
CA MET A 1 48.61 18.15 55.12
C MET A 1 47.96 18.32 53.75
N LYS A 2 48.31 17.47 52.78
CA LYS A 2 47.77 17.52 51.40
C LYS A 2 46.64 16.49 51.31
N LEU A 3 45.43 16.97 51.07
CA LEU A 3 44.23 16.15 50.94
C LEU A 3 44.10 15.75 49.46
N HIS A 4 44.36 14.49 49.13
CA HIS A 4 44.13 13.95 47.80
C HIS A 4 42.69 13.47 47.69
N THR A 5 41.87 14.24 46.99
CA THR A 5 40.49 13.88 46.64
C THR A 5 40.51 12.90 45.47
N PHE A 6 40.30 11.61 45.74
CA PHE A 6 40.06 10.61 44.71
C PHE A 6 38.58 10.66 44.29
N LEU A 7 38.33 11.03 43.04
CA LEU A 7 37.01 10.97 42.41
C LEU A 7 36.83 9.58 41.77
N PRO A 8 35.87 8.74 42.19
CA PRO A 8 35.66 7.45 41.55
C PRO A 8 34.98 7.64 40.20
N ILE A 9 35.64 7.18 39.13
CA ILE A 9 35.05 7.07 37.80
C ILE A 9 34.13 5.84 37.82
N LEU A 10 32.81 6.05 37.85
CA LEU A 10 31.85 4.97 37.64
C LEU A 10 31.89 4.56 36.15
N PRO A 11 32.07 3.26 35.83
CA PRO A 11 31.90 2.77 34.47
C PRO A 11 30.41 2.89 34.09
N ALA A 12 30.12 3.69 33.06
CA ALA A 12 28.81 3.73 32.44
C ALA A 12 28.57 2.39 31.75
N THR A 13 27.83 1.50 32.42
CA THR A 13 27.25 0.33 31.75
C THR A 13 26.24 0.85 30.74
N VAL A 14 26.61 0.83 29.46
CA VAL A 14 25.67 0.98 28.35
C VAL A 14 24.77 -0.25 28.38
N LEU A 15 23.68 -0.17 29.14
CA LEU A 15 22.51 -1.01 28.91
C LEU A 15 22.06 -0.65 27.49
N ALA A 16 22.39 -1.52 26.54
CA ALA A 16 21.79 -1.50 25.22
C ALA A 16 20.29 -1.61 25.45
N LEU A 17 19.60 -0.47 25.46
CA LEU A 17 18.15 -0.43 25.37
C LEU A 17 17.86 -0.93 23.96
N GLU A 18 17.71 -2.24 23.85
CA GLU A 18 17.38 -2.92 22.62
C GLU A 18 15.94 -2.52 22.31
N CYS A 19 15.79 -1.35 21.67
CA CYS A 19 14.55 -0.84 21.12
C CYS A 19 14.14 -1.77 19.98
N ARG A 20 13.74 -3.00 20.30
CA ARG A 20 12.97 -3.80 19.38
C ARG A 20 11.61 -3.13 19.26
N PRO A 21 11.11 -2.89 18.04
CA PRO A 21 9.70 -2.55 17.86
C PRO A 21 8.86 -3.57 18.63
N GLU A 22 7.98 -3.10 19.51
CA GLU A 22 7.08 -3.97 20.25
C GLU A 22 6.25 -4.78 19.25
N GLY A 23 6.53 -6.08 19.18
CA GLY A 23 5.77 -7.00 18.34
C GLY A 23 4.36 -7.20 18.90
N PRO A 24 3.46 -7.85 18.15
CA PRO A 24 2.13 -8.20 18.64
C PRO A 24 2.23 -8.94 19.98
N ILE A 25 1.56 -8.42 21.01
CA ILE A 25 1.54 -9.00 22.37
C ILE A 25 0.85 -10.37 22.37
N TYR A 26 -0.10 -10.58 21.44
CA TYR A 26 -0.83 -11.84 21.28
C TYR A 26 -0.27 -12.68 20.13
N PRO A 27 -0.26 -14.01 20.27
CA PRO A 27 0.08 -14.87 19.15
C PRO A 27 -0.89 -14.63 18.00
N ARG A 28 -0.39 -14.76 16.78
CA ARG A 28 -1.22 -14.67 15.58
C ARG A 28 -2.39 -15.67 15.70
N PRO A 29 -3.64 -15.23 15.48
CA PRO A 29 -4.78 -16.13 15.38
C PRO A 29 -4.54 -17.21 14.31
N ARG A 30 -4.95 -18.44 14.61
CA ARG A 30 -4.92 -19.56 13.67
C ARG A 30 -6.31 -20.20 13.58
N ASN A 31 -6.53 -20.97 12.54
CA ASN A 31 -7.77 -21.65 12.19
C ASN A 31 -8.97 -20.69 12.27
N LEU A 32 -8.83 -19.49 11.68
CA LEU A 32 -9.89 -18.47 11.68
C LEU A 32 -11.26 -19.03 11.24
N PRO A 33 -11.36 -19.93 10.23
CA PRO A 33 -12.63 -20.58 9.88
C PRO A 33 -13.33 -21.31 11.02
N GLU A 34 -12.61 -21.83 12.02
CA GLU A 34 -13.19 -22.56 13.15
C GLU A 34 -13.66 -21.63 14.27
N SER A 35 -13.31 -20.35 14.21
CA SER A 35 -13.67 -19.37 15.22
C SER A 35 -15.11 -18.90 15.05
N LYS A 36 -15.96 -19.18 16.05
CA LYS A 36 -17.35 -18.71 16.09
C LYS A 36 -17.46 -17.20 15.97
N THR A 37 -16.62 -16.44 16.69
CA THR A 37 -16.62 -14.97 16.62
C THR A 37 -16.29 -14.48 15.21
N PHE A 38 -15.35 -15.14 14.52
CA PHE A 38 -15.00 -14.77 13.15
C PHE A 38 -16.15 -15.07 12.19
N GLN A 39 -16.77 -16.25 12.29
CA GLN A 39 -17.94 -16.62 11.48
C GLN A 39 -19.12 -15.66 11.69
N GLU A 40 -19.44 -15.31 12.94
CA GLU A 40 -20.52 -14.37 13.28
C GLU A 40 -20.23 -12.97 12.71
N ALA A 41 -18.98 -12.51 12.81
CA ALA A 41 -18.57 -11.24 12.24
C ALA A 41 -18.71 -11.22 10.71
N LEU A 42 -18.31 -12.29 10.02
CA LEU A 42 -18.46 -12.41 8.57
C LEU A 42 -19.93 -12.48 8.14
N ALA A 43 -20.76 -13.22 8.86
CA ALA A 43 -22.20 -13.30 8.58
C ALA A 43 -22.87 -11.93 8.74
N ASN A 44 -22.55 -11.19 9.81
CA ASN A 44 -23.03 -9.83 10.01
C ASN A 44 -22.54 -8.89 8.90
N PHE A 45 -21.26 -8.99 8.53
CA PHE A 45 -20.70 -8.17 7.46
C PHE A 45 -21.37 -8.43 6.10
N THR A 46 -21.61 -9.69 5.74
CA THR A 46 -22.40 -10.05 4.55
C THR A 46 -23.81 -9.46 4.61
N ALA A 47 -24.48 -9.52 5.77
CA ALA A 47 -25.81 -8.94 5.92
C ALA A 47 -25.82 -7.42 5.73
N ILE A 48 -24.82 -6.70 6.25
CA ILE A 48 -24.66 -5.26 6.07
C ILE A 48 -24.41 -4.92 4.59
N LEU A 49 -23.54 -5.65 3.90
CA LEU A 49 -23.29 -5.43 2.47
C LEU A 49 -24.55 -5.67 1.63
N ASN A 50 -25.31 -6.74 1.92
CA ASN A 50 -26.58 -6.99 1.25
C ASN A 50 -27.59 -5.88 1.49
N ALA A 51 -27.74 -5.42 2.74
CA ALA A 51 -28.63 -4.31 3.08
C ALA A 51 -28.21 -3.00 2.35
N ALA A 52 -26.91 -2.74 2.23
CA ALA A 52 -26.38 -1.61 1.46
C ALA A 52 -26.75 -1.70 -0.03
N PHE A 53 -26.52 -2.85 -0.67
CA PHE A 53 -26.80 -3.02 -2.11
C PHE A 53 -28.28 -3.24 -2.45
N ASN A 54 -29.11 -3.61 -1.47
CA ASN A 54 -30.57 -3.63 -1.60
C ASN A 54 -31.20 -2.24 -1.42
N GLY A 55 -30.43 -1.25 -0.96
CA GLY A 55 -30.91 0.10 -0.67
C GLY A 55 -31.56 0.27 0.71
N ASP A 56 -31.45 -0.73 1.60
CA ASP A 56 -31.91 -0.64 2.99
C ASP A 56 -31.02 0.28 3.83
N ILE A 57 -29.75 0.45 3.44
CA ILE A 57 -28.77 1.34 4.05
C ILE A 57 -28.35 2.39 3.01
N HIS A 58 -28.43 3.67 3.36
CA HIS A 58 -27.96 4.75 2.50
C HIS A 58 -26.43 4.78 2.43
N THR A 59 -25.88 4.49 1.25
CA THR A 59 -24.42 4.33 1.04
C THR A 59 -23.70 5.61 0.61
N GLY A 60 -24.42 6.62 0.11
CA GLY A 60 -23.82 7.83 -0.45
C GLY A 60 -23.22 7.68 -1.85
N TRP A 61 -23.43 6.52 -2.51
CA TRP A 61 -23.07 6.28 -3.90
C TRP A 61 -24.19 5.54 -4.64
N ASP A 62 -24.17 5.59 -5.97
CA ASP A 62 -25.15 4.90 -6.81
C ASP A 62 -24.93 3.39 -6.82
N ILE A 63 -25.72 2.66 -6.02
CA ILE A 63 -25.67 1.21 -5.90
C ILE A 63 -25.98 0.47 -7.22
N HIS A 64 -26.69 1.10 -8.16
CA HIS A 64 -27.06 0.44 -9.42
C HIS A 64 -25.88 0.34 -10.40
N ASN A 65 -24.83 1.14 -10.20
CA ASN A 65 -23.69 1.24 -11.12
C ASN A 65 -22.35 0.81 -10.49
N VAL A 66 -22.38 0.23 -9.28
CA VAL A 66 -21.17 -0.22 -8.57
C VAL A 66 -20.99 -1.72 -8.77
N PHE A 67 -19.83 -2.12 -9.26
CA PHE A 67 -19.36 -3.51 -9.25
C PHE A 67 -18.36 -3.65 -8.12
N LEU A 68 -18.55 -4.65 -7.26
CA LEU A 68 -17.68 -4.84 -6.10
C LEU A 68 -17.34 -6.32 -5.92
N SER A 69 -16.07 -6.59 -5.63
CA SER A 69 -15.63 -7.87 -5.08
C SER A 69 -14.74 -7.63 -3.88
N MET A 70 -14.96 -8.40 -2.83
CA MET A 70 -14.18 -8.36 -1.60
C MET A 70 -13.79 -9.77 -1.21
N GLY A 71 -12.56 -9.95 -0.71
CA GLY A 71 -12.07 -11.22 -0.21
C GLY A 71 -11.24 -11.00 1.04
N ILE A 72 -11.37 -11.91 2.01
CA ILE A 72 -10.54 -11.93 3.21
C ILE A 72 -9.65 -13.15 3.14
N VAL A 73 -8.33 -12.95 3.25
CA VAL A 73 -7.33 -14.02 3.24
C VAL A 73 -6.62 -14.08 4.59
N GLY A 74 -6.24 -15.29 4.99
CA GLY A 74 -5.46 -15.59 6.19
C GLY A 74 -4.09 -16.17 5.84
N LEU A 75 -3.14 -16.06 6.76
CA LEU A 75 -1.77 -16.54 6.55
C LEU A 75 -1.60 -18.05 6.81
N ASP A 76 -2.60 -18.68 7.42
CA ASP A 76 -2.64 -20.07 7.84
C ASP A 76 -3.58 -20.93 6.97
N GLN A 77 -4.00 -20.40 5.82
CA GLN A 77 -4.83 -21.13 4.86
C GLN A 77 -4.02 -22.22 4.15
N THR A 78 -4.64 -23.39 3.96
CA THR A 78 -4.06 -24.49 3.18
C THR A 78 -3.88 -24.11 1.72
N ASP A 79 -4.80 -23.33 1.17
CA ASP A 79 -4.75 -22.79 -0.19
C ASP A 79 -4.90 -21.26 -0.13
N ALA A 80 -3.82 -20.55 -0.43
CA ALA A 80 -3.79 -19.09 -0.44
C ALA A 80 -4.57 -18.47 -1.61
N SER A 81 -4.97 -19.28 -2.61
CA SER A 81 -5.76 -18.82 -3.76
C SER A 81 -7.27 -18.81 -3.51
N THR A 82 -7.72 -19.44 -2.41
CA THR A 82 -9.13 -19.48 -2.01
C THR A 82 -9.32 -18.59 -0.78
N PRO A 83 -10.04 -17.46 -0.85
CA PRO A 83 -10.30 -16.61 0.32
C PRO A 83 -11.04 -17.36 1.43
N LEU A 84 -10.80 -16.95 2.69
CA LEU A 84 -11.58 -17.41 3.85
C LEU A 84 -13.06 -17.00 3.75
N TRP A 85 -13.31 -15.89 3.07
CA TRP A 85 -14.61 -15.31 2.80
C TRP A 85 -14.52 -14.45 1.56
N GLU A 86 -15.55 -14.49 0.73
CA GLU A 86 -15.68 -13.67 -0.46
C GLU A 86 -17.09 -13.10 -0.60
N TYR A 87 -17.18 -11.92 -1.19
CA TYR A 87 -18.43 -11.24 -1.50
C TYR A 87 -18.32 -10.60 -2.88
N HIS A 88 -19.34 -10.79 -3.71
CA HIS A 88 -19.38 -10.24 -5.05
C HIS A 88 -20.74 -9.61 -5.31
N HIS A 89 -20.73 -8.38 -5.83
CA HIS A 89 -21.93 -7.65 -6.22
C HIS A 89 -21.85 -7.24 -7.69
N LEU A 90 -22.83 -7.72 -8.46
CA LEU A 90 -23.04 -7.33 -9.85
C LEU A 90 -24.04 -6.18 -9.90
N ALA A 91 -23.62 -5.06 -10.46
CA ALA A 91 -24.45 -3.87 -10.59
C ALA A 91 -25.70 -4.16 -11.45
N SER A 92 -26.88 -3.75 -11.01
CA SER A 92 -28.12 -3.95 -11.78
C SER A 92 -28.18 -3.11 -13.06
N GLY A 93 -27.44 -2.00 -13.11
CA GLY A 93 -27.28 -1.13 -14.29
C GLY A 93 -26.33 -1.70 -15.34
N ASN A 94 -25.85 -2.93 -15.16
CA ASN A 94 -24.99 -3.61 -16.12
C ASN A 94 -25.77 -4.06 -17.37
N ILE A 95 -25.79 -3.24 -18.42
CA ILE A 95 -26.53 -3.54 -19.66
C ILE A 95 -25.67 -4.34 -20.65
N ASN A 96 -24.40 -3.97 -20.81
CA ASN A 96 -23.50 -4.53 -21.85
C ASN A 96 -22.22 -5.18 -21.29
N GLY A 97 -22.08 -5.33 -19.96
CA GLY A 97 -20.90 -5.90 -19.34
C GLY A 97 -21.02 -7.40 -19.05
N THR A 98 -20.18 -7.90 -18.13
CA THR A 98 -20.15 -9.32 -17.74
C THR A 98 -21.47 -9.78 -17.14
N GLN A 99 -21.91 -11.01 -17.42
CA GLN A 99 -23.16 -11.56 -16.88
C GLN A 99 -23.01 -12.13 -15.47
N SER A 100 -21.76 -12.34 -15.03
CA SER A 100 -21.44 -12.86 -13.70
C SER A 100 -20.17 -12.23 -13.18
N ILE A 101 -20.06 -12.20 -11.86
CA ILE A 101 -18.92 -11.70 -11.12
C ILE A 101 -18.54 -12.72 -10.06
N ASP A 102 -17.26 -13.00 -9.97
CA ASP A 102 -16.67 -13.98 -9.06
C ASP A 102 -15.21 -13.62 -8.78
N ARG A 103 -14.51 -14.48 -8.03
CA ARG A 103 -13.09 -14.29 -7.71
C ARG A 103 -12.14 -14.25 -8.92
N HIS A 104 -12.58 -14.71 -10.09
CA HIS A 104 -11.78 -14.71 -11.33
C HIS A 104 -12.06 -13.49 -12.21
N SER A 105 -12.98 -12.63 -11.78
CA SER A 105 -13.32 -11.39 -12.47
C SER A 105 -12.15 -10.40 -12.44
N GLN A 106 -11.95 -9.69 -13.55
CA GLN A 106 -10.81 -8.79 -13.74
C GLN A 106 -11.19 -7.33 -13.45
N TYR A 107 -10.31 -6.62 -12.73
CA TYR A 107 -10.51 -5.22 -12.34
C TYR A 107 -9.30 -4.38 -12.72
N LEU A 108 -9.55 -3.13 -13.09
CA LEU A 108 -8.50 -2.11 -13.15
C LEU A 108 -8.17 -1.65 -11.73
N ILE A 109 -6.98 -2.01 -11.25
CA ILE A 109 -6.54 -1.74 -9.87
C ILE A 109 -5.76 -0.41 -9.71
N GLY A 110 -5.55 0.32 -10.81
CA GLY A 110 -4.96 1.65 -10.81
C GLY A 110 -3.65 1.76 -10.04
N SER A 111 -3.58 2.69 -9.08
CA SER A 111 -2.36 2.93 -8.29
C SER A 111 -1.91 1.74 -7.44
N VAL A 112 -2.74 0.72 -7.20
CA VAL A 112 -2.30 -0.51 -6.52
C VAL A 112 -1.19 -1.21 -7.31
N THR A 113 -1.15 -1.05 -8.63
CA THR A 113 -0.06 -1.57 -9.49
C THR A 113 1.32 -1.09 -9.05
N LYS A 114 1.44 0.09 -8.40
CA LYS A 114 2.73 0.60 -7.89
C LYS A 114 3.36 -0.35 -6.87
N ALA A 115 2.56 -0.97 -5.99
CA ALA A 115 3.07 -1.93 -5.01
C ALA A 115 3.70 -3.17 -5.69
N ILE A 116 3.14 -3.59 -6.84
CA ILE A 116 3.69 -4.69 -7.65
C ILE A 116 5.00 -4.22 -8.31
N SER A 117 5.03 -3.01 -8.88
CA SER A 117 6.23 -2.42 -9.47
C SER A 117 7.37 -2.30 -8.45
N ASP A 118 7.08 -1.85 -7.23
CA ASP A 118 8.06 -1.74 -6.15
C ASP A 118 8.56 -3.12 -5.71
N ALA A 119 7.68 -4.12 -5.63
CA ALA A 119 8.07 -5.49 -5.33
C ALA A 119 9.03 -6.06 -6.39
N ILE A 120 8.76 -5.81 -7.69
CA ILE A 120 9.66 -6.18 -8.79
C ILE A 120 11.01 -5.48 -8.64
N LEU A 121 11.00 -4.17 -8.37
CA LEU A 121 12.22 -3.39 -8.17
C LEU A 121 13.08 -3.95 -7.03
N ILE A 122 12.47 -4.21 -5.86
CA ILE A 122 13.14 -4.83 -4.70
C ILE A 122 13.69 -6.22 -5.03
N LYS A 123 12.94 -7.02 -5.82
CA LYS A 123 13.34 -8.38 -6.19
C LYS A 123 14.38 -8.44 -7.32
N SER A 124 14.57 -7.35 -8.07
CA SER A 124 15.50 -7.31 -9.20
C SER A 124 16.99 -7.41 -8.79
N GLY A 125 17.31 -7.15 -7.53
CA GLY A 125 18.69 -7.17 -7.02
C GLY A 125 19.51 -5.93 -7.38
N VAL A 126 18.91 -4.92 -8.01
CA VAL A 126 19.55 -3.61 -8.18
C VAL A 126 19.82 -2.96 -6.82
N ASN A 127 20.88 -2.16 -6.74
CA ASN A 127 21.11 -1.37 -5.54
C ASN A 127 20.13 -0.19 -5.53
N MET A 128 19.20 -0.22 -4.56
CA MET A 128 18.15 0.80 -4.42
C MET A 128 18.70 2.21 -4.18
N ASP A 129 19.94 2.34 -3.72
CA ASP A 129 20.60 3.62 -3.50
C ASP A 129 21.37 4.14 -4.72
N ASP A 130 21.38 3.37 -5.82
CA ASP A 130 21.91 3.86 -7.10
C ASP A 130 21.04 5.02 -7.64
N PRO A 131 21.65 6.03 -8.29
CA PRO A 131 20.91 7.06 -8.99
C PRO A 131 20.12 6.46 -10.15
N VAL A 132 18.95 7.02 -10.45
CA VAL A 132 18.07 6.55 -11.53
C VAL A 132 18.81 6.56 -12.89
N THR A 133 19.66 7.56 -13.12
CA THR A 133 20.47 7.70 -14.35
C THR A 133 21.40 6.52 -14.62
N LYS A 134 21.84 5.79 -13.58
CA LYS A 134 22.63 4.55 -13.76
C LYS A 134 21.89 3.48 -14.57
N HIS A 135 20.55 3.46 -14.48
CA HIS A 135 19.70 2.48 -15.16
C HIS A 135 18.97 3.07 -16.37
N LEU A 136 18.81 4.40 -16.40
CA LEU A 136 18.15 5.17 -17.46
C LEU A 136 19.05 6.34 -17.85
N PRO A 137 20.16 6.10 -18.57
CA PRO A 137 21.14 7.13 -18.91
C PRO A 137 20.56 8.22 -19.80
N GLU A 138 19.43 7.98 -20.47
CA GLU A 138 18.72 8.98 -21.26
C GLU A 138 18.15 10.14 -20.42
N LEU A 139 18.07 9.96 -19.09
CA LEU A 139 17.67 11.01 -18.15
C LEU A 139 18.85 11.92 -17.76
N GLU A 140 20.08 11.59 -18.17
CA GLU A 140 21.25 12.45 -18.03
C GLU A 140 21.12 13.61 -19.02
N GLY A 141 20.78 14.81 -18.52
CA GLY A 141 20.59 15.96 -19.39
C GLY A 141 20.38 17.25 -18.63
N ARG A 142 21.10 18.30 -19.05
CA ARG A 142 20.99 19.65 -18.44
C ARG A 142 19.67 20.35 -18.73
N ASP A 143 18.88 19.82 -19.67
CA ASP A 143 17.61 20.39 -20.10
C ASP A 143 16.42 19.90 -19.25
N SER A 144 16.64 18.98 -18.30
CA SER A 144 15.61 18.55 -17.37
C SER A 144 15.45 19.53 -16.22
N LEU A 145 14.20 19.83 -15.85
CA LEU A 145 13.90 20.55 -14.60
C LEU A 145 14.12 19.70 -13.35
N ILE A 146 14.28 18.39 -13.53
CA ILE A 146 14.46 17.41 -12.46
C ILE A 146 15.92 16.97 -12.47
N ASP A 147 16.58 17.08 -11.33
CA ASP A 147 17.95 16.60 -11.14
C ASP A 147 17.96 15.07 -10.96
N TRP A 148 17.82 14.34 -12.07
CA TRP A 148 17.74 12.87 -12.08
C TRP A 148 19.00 12.17 -11.54
N GLU A 149 20.17 12.82 -11.62
CA GLU A 149 21.42 12.28 -11.09
C GLU A 149 21.40 12.21 -9.55
N SER A 150 20.66 13.10 -8.90
CA SER A 150 20.51 13.13 -7.44
C SER A 150 19.44 12.19 -6.88
N ILE A 151 18.57 11.64 -7.74
CA ILE A 151 17.42 10.82 -7.33
C ILE A 151 17.82 9.35 -7.34
N SER A 152 17.72 8.67 -6.20
CA SER A 152 17.91 7.22 -6.12
C SER A 152 16.66 6.44 -6.51
N LEU A 153 16.83 5.17 -6.91
CA LEU A 153 15.71 4.26 -7.13
C LEU A 153 14.79 4.14 -5.90
N ARG A 154 15.37 4.17 -4.69
CA ARG A 154 14.64 4.17 -3.41
C ARG A 154 13.78 5.42 -3.25
N ALA A 155 14.34 6.59 -3.52
CA ALA A 155 13.61 7.84 -3.42
C ALA A 155 12.45 7.87 -4.44
N LEU A 156 12.66 7.35 -5.64
CA LEU A 156 11.63 7.28 -6.67
C LEU A 156 10.49 6.31 -6.30
N GLY A 157 10.81 5.05 -5.96
CA GLY A 157 9.81 4.04 -5.56
C GLY A 157 9.06 4.44 -4.29
N GLY A 158 9.77 5.04 -3.33
CA GLY A 158 9.20 5.52 -2.07
C GLY A 158 8.38 6.81 -2.18
N GLN A 159 8.25 7.42 -3.36
CA GLN A 159 7.58 8.72 -3.56
C GLN A 159 8.24 9.86 -2.76
N LEU A 160 9.56 9.80 -2.54
CA LEU A 160 10.38 10.77 -1.79
C LEU A 160 11.30 11.59 -2.70
N ALA A 161 11.20 11.44 -4.02
CA ALA A 161 12.03 12.13 -4.99
C ALA A 161 11.66 13.61 -5.22
N GLY A 162 10.58 14.11 -4.58
CA GLY A 162 10.11 15.49 -4.78
C GLY A 162 9.46 15.75 -6.15
N ILE A 163 9.12 14.71 -6.90
CA ILE A 163 8.52 14.81 -8.23
C ILE A 163 7.01 15.06 -8.09
N PRO A 164 6.44 16.06 -8.80
CA PRO A 164 5.01 16.32 -8.75
C PRO A 164 4.20 15.14 -9.33
N PRO A 165 3.03 14.81 -8.75
CA PRO A 165 2.26 13.63 -9.13
C PRO A 165 1.65 13.70 -10.54
N ASN A 166 1.50 14.91 -11.11
CA ASN A 166 0.95 15.14 -12.44
C ASN A 166 1.70 16.30 -13.14
N CYS A 167 2.07 16.10 -14.41
CA CYS A 167 2.60 17.16 -15.27
C CYS A 167 1.47 18.00 -15.89
N ASN A 168 0.65 18.67 -15.07
CA ASN A 168 -0.46 19.51 -15.58
C ASN A 168 -0.05 20.99 -15.80
N GLY A 169 1.23 21.32 -15.73
CA GLY A 169 1.71 22.71 -15.68
C GLY A 169 2.88 23.10 -16.59
N LEU A 170 3.36 22.22 -17.48
CA LEU A 170 4.44 22.55 -18.43
C LEU A 170 3.96 22.69 -19.88
N ALA A 171 2.65 22.84 -20.09
CA ALA A 171 2.12 23.30 -21.37
C ALA A 171 2.24 24.84 -21.46
N ASN A 172 3.37 25.26 -22.04
CA ASN A 172 3.63 26.55 -22.70
C ASN A 172 4.21 27.72 -21.85
N PRO A 173 5.54 27.98 -21.91
CA PRO A 173 6.15 29.19 -21.35
C PRO A 173 5.73 30.51 -22.03
N LEU A 174 4.85 30.49 -23.05
CA LEU A 174 4.37 31.71 -23.73
C LEU A 174 3.10 32.35 -23.12
N THR A 175 2.61 31.91 -21.97
CA THR A 175 1.39 32.48 -21.36
C THR A 175 1.62 33.42 -20.18
N LEU A 176 2.87 33.67 -19.76
CA LEU A 176 3.18 34.57 -18.64
C LEU A 176 3.33 36.06 -19.04
N HIS A 177 2.93 36.44 -20.25
CA HIS A 177 2.82 37.82 -20.70
C HIS A 177 1.48 38.09 -21.41
N ARG A 178 0.36 38.04 -20.68
CA ARG A 178 -0.84 38.84 -20.95
C ARG A 178 -1.82 38.72 -19.78
N GLY A 179 -2.04 39.83 -19.07
CA GLY A 179 -2.98 39.98 -17.97
C GLY A 179 -2.42 40.87 -16.90
#